data_AF-A0AAW7YF55-F1
#
_entry.id   AF-A0AAW7YF55-F1
#
_cell.length_a   1.000
_cell.length_b   1.000
_cell.length_c   1.000
_cell.angle_alpha   90.00
_cell.angle_beta   90.00
_cell.angle_gamma   90.00
#
_symmetry.space_group_name_H-M   'P 1'
#
loop_
_entity.id
_entity.type
_entity.pdbx_description
1 polymer ?
#
loop_
_entity_poly.entity_id
_entity_poly.type
_entity_poly.pdbx_seq_one_letter_code
_entity_poly.pdbx_strand_id
1 'polypeptide(L)'
;MLETIKFLNLGEWAVSVVAAIAIWKWILKGLAEKWFQNRLDLQKQEVNSALQIQKDLALQQAEFEKVKLERVLPILEQFNGAISEHKMMYNTYVSLIFNKGGILPDFESKRVKLDEEVIESLASIAIYLPPEFRGLAYQLRKVVSCSWRDPLQTYYLLLEKGGIKCVADVCAPSNDLYSDLMDCFYDMCNKYLGISNNEQSYASLLKRHGFSDSEFLEPTNLNAAQNFVWKYLLLHEYFGVNDRAEVLELIEQEYEAESAV
;
A
#
# COMPACT_ATOMS: atom_id res chain seq x y z
N MET A 1 -85.82 28.48 34.13
CA MET A 1 -85.33 28.50 32.72
C MET A 1 -83.81 28.43 32.64
N LEU A 2 -83.06 29.18 33.46
CA LEU A 2 -81.59 29.08 33.55
C LEU A 2 -81.07 27.74 34.12
N GLU A 3 -81.80 27.12 35.06
CA GLU A 3 -81.43 25.81 35.65
C GLU A 3 -81.65 24.63 34.69
N THR A 4 -82.72 24.65 33.90
CA THR A 4 -83.00 23.61 32.90
C THR A 4 -82.00 23.64 31.73
N ILE A 5 -81.55 24.83 31.31
CA ILE A 5 -80.49 24.98 30.29
C ILE A 5 -79.14 24.49 30.85
N LYS A 6 -78.81 24.76 32.12
CA LYS A 6 -77.60 24.21 32.76
C LYS A 6 -77.65 22.69 32.91
N PHE A 7 -78.81 22.12 33.23
CA PHE A 7 -78.98 20.67 33.42
C PHE A 7 -78.91 19.89 32.09
N LEU A 8 -79.51 20.41 31.02
CA LEU A 8 -79.40 19.85 29.66
C LEU A 8 -77.95 19.91 29.13
N ASN A 9 -77.27 21.04 29.36
CA ASN A 9 -75.86 21.20 29.01
C ASN A 9 -75.00 20.19 29.81
N LEU A 10 -75.20 20.06 31.12
CA LEU A 10 -74.49 19.08 31.97
C LEU A 10 -74.71 17.62 31.54
N GLY A 11 -75.92 17.25 31.10
CA GLY A 11 -76.23 15.92 30.58
C GLY A 11 -75.54 15.61 29.24
N GLU A 12 -75.53 16.57 28.30
CA GLU A 12 -74.80 16.46 27.03
C GLU A 12 -73.28 16.39 27.24
N TRP A 13 -72.75 17.17 28.19
CA TRP A 13 -71.35 17.08 28.61
C TRP A 13 -71.02 15.72 29.22
N ALA A 14 -71.89 15.16 30.07
CA ALA A 14 -71.67 13.84 30.67
C ALA A 14 -71.65 12.72 29.63
N VAL A 15 -72.59 12.73 28.68
CA VAL A 15 -72.63 11.76 27.57
C VAL A 15 -71.39 11.90 26.68
N SER A 16 -70.97 13.13 26.37
CA SER A 16 -69.77 13.41 25.58
C SER A 16 -68.50 12.93 26.29
N VAL A 17 -68.40 13.12 27.60
CA VAL A 17 -67.27 12.64 28.42
C VAL A 17 -67.25 11.11 28.47
N VAL A 18 -68.40 10.45 28.67
CA VAL A 18 -68.48 8.99 28.69
C VAL A 18 -68.16 8.40 27.31
N ALA A 19 -68.64 9.01 26.23
CA ALA A 19 -68.32 8.62 24.86
C ALA A 19 -66.83 8.80 24.55
N ALA A 20 -66.23 9.92 24.97
CA ALA A 20 -64.80 10.17 24.82
C ALA A 20 -63.96 9.14 25.60
N ILE A 21 -64.37 8.79 26.83
CA ILE A 21 -63.73 7.75 27.62
C ILE A 21 -63.88 6.38 26.96
N ALA A 22 -65.06 6.06 26.43
CA ALA A 22 -65.30 4.78 25.74
C ALA A 22 -64.46 4.66 24.46
N ILE A 23 -64.42 5.71 23.62
CA ILE A 23 -63.61 5.77 22.40
C ILE A 23 -62.12 5.68 22.74
N TRP A 24 -61.67 6.40 23.77
CA TRP A 24 -60.30 6.32 24.26
C TRP A 24 -59.94 4.90 24.70
N LYS A 25 -60.80 4.30 25.54
CA LYS A 25 -60.53 3.02 26.21
C LYS A 25 -60.65 1.82 25.28
N TRP A 26 -61.57 1.85 24.31
CA TRP A 26 -61.84 0.71 23.42
C TRP A 26 -61.16 0.81 22.05
N ILE A 27 -61.03 2.01 21.48
CA ILE A 27 -60.57 2.17 20.10
C ILE A 27 -59.14 2.73 20.08
N LEU A 28 -58.92 3.88 20.72
CA LEU A 28 -57.63 4.57 20.64
C LEU A 28 -56.53 3.86 21.44
N LYS A 29 -56.85 3.29 22.61
CA LYS A 29 -55.87 2.54 23.40
C LYS A 29 -55.35 1.31 22.66
N GLY A 30 -56.22 0.52 22.04
CA GLY A 30 -55.82 -0.68 21.29
C GLY A 30 -55.05 -0.35 19.99
N LEU A 31 -55.41 0.75 19.31
CA LEU A 31 -54.66 1.24 18.16
C LEU A 31 -53.28 1.78 18.56
N ALA A 32 -53.21 2.53 19.66
CA ALA A 32 -51.95 3.04 20.18
C ALA A 32 -51.03 1.88 20.61
N GLU A 33 -51.52 0.89 21.34
CA GLU A 33 -50.75 -0.30 21.74
C GLU A 33 -50.22 -1.08 20.54
N LYS A 34 -51.04 -1.34 19.52
CA LYS A 34 -50.60 -2.00 18.28
C LYS A 34 -49.59 -1.18 17.49
N TRP A 35 -49.78 0.14 17.42
CA TRP A 35 -48.85 1.03 16.73
C TRP A 35 -47.49 1.08 17.45
N PHE A 36 -47.50 1.16 18.79
CA PHE A 36 -46.28 1.08 19.60
C PHE A 36 -45.59 -0.27 19.45
N GLN A 37 -46.33 -1.38 19.48
CA GLN A 37 -45.76 -2.73 19.26
C GLN A 37 -45.12 -2.86 17.88
N ASN A 38 -45.83 -2.48 16.81
CA ASN A 38 -45.28 -2.51 15.45
C ASN A 38 -44.01 -1.65 15.32
N ARG A 39 -43.98 -0.47 15.93
CA ARG A 39 -42.80 0.41 15.92
C ARG A 39 -41.63 -0.21 16.69
N LEU A 40 -41.90 -0.83 17.83
CA LEU A 40 -40.89 -1.53 18.63
C LEU A 40 -40.33 -2.76 17.89
N ASP A 41 -41.18 -3.49 17.19
CA ASP A 41 -40.77 -4.67 16.42
C ASP A 41 -39.96 -4.28 15.18
N LEU A 42 -40.33 -3.19 14.49
CA LEU A 42 -39.51 -2.61 13.41
C LEU A 42 -38.13 -2.18 13.92
N GLN A 43 -38.06 -1.47 15.05
CA GLN A 43 -36.79 -1.07 15.66
C GLN A 43 -35.94 -2.28 16.09
N LYS A 44 -36.55 -3.32 16.66
CA LYS A 44 -35.83 -4.57 16.99
C LYS A 44 -35.27 -5.24 15.73
N GLN A 45 -36.03 -5.24 14.64
CA GLN A 45 -35.58 -5.84 13.38
C GLN A 45 -34.40 -5.07 12.78
N GLU A 46 -34.43 -3.74 12.80
CA GLU A 46 -33.32 -2.87 12.38
C GLU A 46 -32.07 -3.04 13.26
N VAL A 47 -32.24 -3.10 14.59
CA VAL A 47 -31.11 -3.32 15.51
C VAL A 47 -30.52 -4.71 15.31
N ASN A 48 -31.34 -5.75 15.15
CA ASN A 48 -30.86 -7.11 14.92
C ASN A 48 -30.13 -7.22 13.57
N SER A 49 -30.63 -6.59 12.51
CA SER A 49 -29.94 -6.62 11.21
C SER A 49 -28.61 -5.87 11.25
N ALA A 50 -28.56 -4.70 11.90
CA ALA A 50 -27.32 -3.95 12.09
C ALA A 50 -26.30 -4.74 12.92
N LEU A 51 -26.74 -5.41 13.99
CA LEU A 51 -25.90 -6.25 14.84
C LEU A 51 -25.37 -7.48 14.07
N GLN A 52 -26.21 -8.08 13.23
CA GLN A 52 -25.82 -9.20 12.36
C GLN A 52 -24.73 -8.76 11.37
N ILE A 53 -24.91 -7.62 10.69
CA ILE A 53 -23.91 -7.04 9.78
C ILE A 53 -22.60 -6.76 10.52
N GLN A 54 -22.67 -6.16 11.71
CA GLN A 54 -21.48 -5.88 12.50
C GLN A 54 -20.73 -7.16 12.91
N LYS A 55 -21.47 -8.22 13.26
CA LYS A 55 -20.89 -9.53 13.58
C LYS A 55 -20.24 -10.16 12.36
N ASP A 56 -20.89 -10.11 11.20
CA ASP A 56 -20.36 -10.68 9.95
C ASP A 56 -19.09 -9.94 9.52
N LEU A 57 -19.05 -8.61 9.63
CA LEU A 57 -17.85 -7.80 9.39
C LEU A 57 -16.70 -8.16 10.34
N ALA A 58 -17.00 -8.31 11.64
CA ALA A 58 -16.00 -8.69 12.63
C ALA A 58 -15.43 -10.10 12.36
N LEU A 59 -16.28 -11.03 11.90
CA LEU A 59 -15.87 -12.38 11.54
C LEU A 59 -14.99 -12.37 10.28
N GLN A 60 -15.39 -11.62 9.24
CA GLN A 60 -14.57 -11.43 8.03
C GLN A 60 -13.21 -10.80 8.36
N GLN A 61 -13.17 -9.83 9.26
CA GLN A 61 -11.91 -9.22 9.71
C GLN A 61 -11.01 -10.23 10.42
N ALA A 62 -11.58 -11.06 11.30
CA ALA A 62 -10.83 -12.10 11.99
C ALA A 62 -10.30 -13.18 11.03
N GLU A 63 -11.11 -13.57 10.03
CA GLU A 63 -10.68 -14.49 8.96
C GLU A 63 -9.55 -13.89 8.12
N PHE A 64 -9.62 -12.60 7.80
CA PHE A 64 -8.57 -11.91 7.07
C PHE A 64 -7.27 -11.85 7.86
N GLU A 65 -7.31 -11.48 9.15
CA GLU A 65 -6.13 -11.50 10.01
C GLU A 65 -5.51 -12.90 10.13
N LYS A 66 -6.34 -13.94 10.14
CA LYS A 66 -5.86 -15.33 10.10
C LYS A 66 -5.15 -15.64 8.78
N VAL A 67 -5.73 -15.30 7.63
CA VAL A 67 -5.10 -15.51 6.30
C VAL A 67 -3.79 -14.76 6.21
N LYS A 68 -3.76 -13.52 6.69
CA LYS A 68 -2.57 -12.67 6.72
C LYS A 68 -1.42 -13.31 7.50
N LEU A 69 -1.68 -13.84 8.70
CA LEU A 69 -0.64 -14.45 9.54
C LEU A 69 -0.25 -15.86 9.09
N GLU A 70 -1.20 -16.71 8.71
CA GLU A 70 -0.93 -18.12 8.42
C GLU A 70 -0.48 -18.37 6.97
N ARG A 71 -0.91 -17.51 6.03
CA ARG A 71 -0.65 -17.70 4.60
C ARG A 71 0.21 -16.62 3.99
N VAL A 72 -0.06 -15.34 4.27
CA VAL A 72 0.65 -14.24 3.61
C VAL A 72 2.03 -14.00 4.23
N LEU A 73 2.12 -13.99 5.56
CA LEU A 73 3.37 -13.72 6.28
C LEU A 73 4.51 -14.68 5.91
N PRO A 74 4.34 -16.02 5.90
CA PRO A 74 5.44 -16.92 5.52
C PRO A 74 5.96 -16.68 4.09
N ILE A 75 5.06 -16.30 3.18
CA ILE A 75 5.43 -16.01 1.79
C ILE A 75 6.09 -14.63 1.67
N LEU A 76 5.67 -13.64 2.48
CA LEU A 76 6.38 -12.37 2.60
C LEU A 76 7.78 -12.53 3.17
N GLU A 77 7.98 -13.46 4.12
CA GLU A 77 9.30 -13.81 4.65
C GLU A 77 10.18 -14.47 3.57
N GLN A 78 9.63 -15.38 2.77
CA GLN A 78 10.33 -15.96 1.61
C GLN A 78 10.70 -14.88 0.58
N PHE A 79 9.74 -14.04 0.20
CA PHE A 79 9.98 -12.90 -0.70
C PHE A 79 11.09 -12.00 -0.15
N ASN A 80 11.04 -11.67 1.15
CA ASN A 80 12.06 -10.88 1.83
C ASN A 80 13.45 -11.55 1.77
N GLY A 81 13.51 -12.87 2.02
CA GLY A 81 14.76 -13.63 1.91
C GLY A 81 15.39 -13.47 0.53
N ALA A 82 14.61 -13.68 -0.53
CA ALA A 82 15.09 -13.59 -1.89
C ALA A 82 15.54 -12.17 -2.29
N ILE A 83 14.76 -11.13 -1.98
CA ILE A 83 15.15 -9.74 -2.29
C ILE A 83 16.34 -9.28 -1.45
N SER A 84 16.50 -9.79 -0.22
CA SER A 84 17.63 -9.47 0.65
C SER A 84 18.92 -10.11 0.14
N GLU A 85 18.87 -11.37 -0.32
CA GLU A 85 20.02 -12.02 -0.95
C GLU A 85 20.39 -11.33 -2.27
N HIS A 86 19.39 -10.98 -3.09
CA HIS A 86 19.62 -10.22 -4.31
C HIS A 86 20.24 -8.84 -4.03
N LYS A 87 19.83 -8.17 -2.94
CA LYS A 87 20.43 -6.92 -2.49
C LYS A 87 21.90 -7.09 -2.10
N MET A 88 22.28 -8.20 -1.45
CA MET A 88 23.70 -8.51 -1.18
C MET A 88 24.50 -8.71 -2.47
N MET A 89 23.90 -9.36 -3.48
CA MET A 89 24.49 -9.48 -4.81
C MET A 89 24.66 -8.13 -5.48
N TYR A 90 23.66 -7.24 -5.40
CA TYR A 90 23.74 -5.87 -5.90
C TYR A 90 24.88 -5.08 -5.24
N ASN A 91 25.05 -5.18 -3.92
CA ASN A 91 26.15 -4.52 -3.20
C ASN A 91 27.53 -5.02 -3.69
N THR A 92 27.63 -6.32 -3.94
CA THR A 92 28.82 -6.93 -4.52
C THR A 92 29.04 -6.41 -5.96
N TYR A 93 27.99 -6.32 -6.77
CA TYR A 93 28.03 -5.78 -8.12
C TYR A 93 28.53 -4.33 -8.15
N VAL A 94 28.00 -3.45 -7.30
CA VAL A 94 28.45 -2.05 -7.16
C VAL A 94 29.92 -1.99 -6.73
N SER A 95 30.34 -2.86 -5.80
CA SER A 95 31.75 -2.97 -5.42
C SER A 95 32.65 -3.42 -6.57
N LEU A 96 32.17 -4.32 -7.44
CA LEU A 96 32.90 -4.75 -8.63
C LEU A 96 33.06 -3.60 -9.63
N ILE A 97 32.04 -2.77 -9.84
CA ILE A 97 32.15 -1.56 -10.67
C ILE A 97 33.28 -0.67 -10.14
N PHE A 98 33.20 -0.29 -8.86
CA PHE A 98 34.17 0.63 -8.25
C PHE A 98 35.61 0.09 -8.31
N ASN A 99 35.78 -1.21 -8.10
CA ASN A 99 37.09 -1.87 -8.08
C ASN A 99 37.56 -2.40 -9.45
N LYS A 100 36.84 -2.09 -10.55
CA LYS A 100 37.17 -2.56 -11.91
C LYS A 100 37.23 -4.09 -12.01
N GLY A 101 36.39 -4.77 -11.24
CA GLY A 101 36.22 -6.21 -11.29
C GLY A 101 35.37 -6.64 -12.48
N GLY A 102 35.44 -7.93 -12.83
CA GLY A 102 34.53 -8.57 -13.76
C GLY A 102 33.37 -9.25 -13.04
N ILE A 103 32.35 -9.68 -13.80
CA ILE A 103 31.25 -10.47 -13.24
C ILE A 103 31.76 -11.81 -12.69
N LEU A 104 31.29 -12.20 -11.51
CA LEU A 104 31.70 -13.45 -10.89
C LEU A 104 31.01 -14.64 -11.59
N PRO A 105 31.65 -15.83 -11.59
CA PRO A 105 30.96 -17.06 -11.98
C PRO A 105 29.69 -17.24 -11.15
N ASP A 106 28.66 -17.79 -11.77
CA ASP A 106 27.34 -18.11 -11.18
C ASP A 106 26.46 -16.91 -10.78
N PHE A 107 26.91 -15.65 -10.90
CA PHE A 107 26.12 -14.47 -10.53
C PHE A 107 24.75 -14.45 -11.21
N GLU A 108 24.72 -14.67 -12.52
CA GLU A 108 23.47 -14.70 -13.28
C GLU A 108 22.61 -15.92 -12.91
N SER A 109 23.22 -17.10 -12.74
CA SER A 109 22.47 -18.31 -12.36
C SER A 109 21.83 -18.20 -10.97
N LYS A 110 22.48 -17.49 -10.03
CA LYS A 110 21.91 -17.19 -8.71
C LYS A 110 20.78 -16.19 -8.82
N ARG A 111 20.96 -15.12 -9.61
CA ARG A 111 19.91 -14.14 -9.87
C ARG A 111 18.64 -14.80 -10.42
N VAL A 112 18.77 -15.68 -11.41
CA VAL A 112 17.63 -16.42 -11.99
C VAL A 112 16.86 -17.20 -10.93
N LYS A 113 17.55 -17.90 -10.02
CA LYS A 113 16.88 -18.64 -8.93
C LYS A 113 16.11 -17.71 -7.98
N LEU A 114 16.71 -16.57 -7.62
CA LEU A 114 16.05 -15.57 -6.78
C LEU A 114 14.84 -14.95 -7.50
N ASP A 115 14.94 -14.71 -8.81
CA ASP A 115 13.85 -14.22 -9.65
C ASP A 115 12.67 -15.21 -9.69
N GLU A 116 12.94 -16.51 -9.84
CA GLU A 116 11.94 -17.58 -9.74
C GLU A 116 11.22 -17.53 -8.37
N GLU A 117 11.97 -17.48 -7.26
CA GLU A 117 11.40 -17.41 -5.91
C GLU A 117 10.53 -16.16 -5.70
N VAL A 118 10.99 -15.01 -6.19
CA VAL A 118 10.26 -13.73 -6.09
C VAL A 118 8.98 -13.77 -6.92
N ILE A 119 9.02 -14.33 -8.14
CA ILE A 119 7.85 -14.48 -9.01
C ILE A 119 6.80 -15.37 -8.36
N GLU A 120 7.20 -16.54 -7.85
CA GLU A 120 6.30 -17.50 -7.20
C GLU A 120 5.67 -16.91 -5.93
N SER A 121 6.49 -16.25 -5.11
CA SER A 121 6.03 -15.59 -3.89
C SER A 121 5.01 -14.50 -4.21
N LEU A 122 5.34 -13.61 -5.16
CA LEU A 122 4.48 -12.49 -5.52
C LEU A 122 3.15 -12.94 -6.14
N ALA A 123 3.19 -13.96 -7.02
CA ALA A 123 1.97 -14.54 -7.60
C ALA A 123 1.03 -15.10 -6.52
N SER A 124 1.59 -15.62 -5.42
CA SER A 124 0.84 -16.23 -4.33
C SER A 124 0.20 -15.21 -3.39
N ILE A 125 0.82 -14.04 -3.20
CA ILE A 125 0.35 -13.03 -2.22
C ILE A 125 -0.28 -11.79 -2.82
N ALA A 126 -0.06 -11.48 -4.11
CA ALA A 126 -0.44 -10.19 -4.70
C ALA A 126 -1.90 -9.79 -4.41
N ILE A 127 -2.84 -10.73 -4.51
CA ILE A 127 -4.28 -10.48 -4.30
C ILE A 127 -4.62 -10.04 -2.87
N TYR A 128 -3.78 -10.38 -1.89
CA TYR A 128 -3.97 -10.04 -0.48
C TYR A 128 -3.26 -8.73 -0.08
N LEU A 129 -2.40 -8.20 -0.95
CA LEU A 129 -1.69 -6.96 -0.71
C LEU A 129 -2.52 -5.75 -1.18
N PRO A 130 -2.53 -4.64 -0.40
CA PRO A 130 -3.04 -3.35 -0.86
C PRO A 130 -2.35 -2.88 -2.15
N PRO A 131 -3.02 -2.07 -3.00
CA PRO A 131 -2.50 -1.67 -4.31
C PRO A 131 -1.10 -1.06 -4.29
N GLU A 132 -0.84 -0.14 -3.36
CA GLU A 132 0.44 0.56 -3.23
C GLU A 132 1.55 -0.41 -2.81
N PHE A 133 1.25 -1.31 -1.87
CA PHE A 133 2.19 -2.33 -1.42
C PHE A 133 2.49 -3.36 -2.52
N ARG A 134 1.45 -3.73 -3.27
CA ARG A 134 1.61 -4.56 -4.46
C ARG A 134 2.47 -3.87 -5.52
N GLY A 135 2.29 -2.57 -5.75
CA GLY A 135 3.11 -1.78 -6.67
C GLY A 135 4.59 -1.79 -6.29
N LEU A 136 4.90 -1.61 -5.01
CA LEU A 136 6.26 -1.72 -4.49
C LEU A 136 6.86 -3.12 -4.67
N ALA A 137 6.10 -4.17 -4.35
CA ALA A 137 6.54 -5.55 -4.52
C ALA A 137 6.80 -5.90 -6.01
N TYR A 138 5.97 -5.40 -6.93
CA TYR A 138 6.23 -5.53 -8.36
C TYR A 138 7.49 -4.77 -8.79
N GLN A 139 7.76 -3.61 -8.22
CA GLN A 139 8.96 -2.85 -8.55
C GLN A 139 10.22 -3.57 -8.09
N LEU A 140 10.22 -4.12 -6.87
CA LEU A 140 11.29 -4.99 -6.37
C LEU A 140 11.50 -6.21 -7.27
N ARG A 141 10.41 -6.86 -7.70
CA ARG A 141 10.50 -7.97 -8.67
C ARG A 141 11.22 -7.54 -9.94
N LYS A 142 10.86 -6.41 -10.56
CA LYS A 142 11.54 -5.92 -11.77
C LYS A 142 13.05 -5.76 -11.56
N VAL A 143 13.46 -5.23 -10.41
CA VAL A 143 14.88 -5.09 -10.06
C VAL A 143 15.58 -6.45 -10.03
N VAL A 144 14.95 -7.47 -9.44
CA VAL A 144 15.50 -8.85 -9.37
C VAL A 144 15.52 -9.53 -10.74
N SER A 145 14.55 -9.22 -11.59
CA SER A 145 14.45 -9.79 -12.94
C SER A 145 15.48 -9.26 -13.92
N CYS A 146 16.07 -8.08 -13.68
CA CYS A 146 17.07 -7.49 -14.58
C CYS A 146 18.42 -8.22 -14.49
N SER A 147 18.98 -8.54 -15.65
CA SER A 147 20.30 -9.19 -15.75
C SER A 147 21.42 -8.26 -15.27
N TRP A 148 22.54 -8.83 -14.84
CA TRP A 148 23.70 -8.00 -14.51
C TRP A 148 24.41 -7.51 -15.77
N ARG A 149 24.63 -6.20 -15.88
CA ARG A 149 25.52 -5.65 -16.91
C ARG A 149 26.97 -5.96 -16.54
N ASP A 150 27.88 -5.86 -17.51
CA ASP A 150 29.31 -6.01 -17.22
C ASP A 150 29.78 -4.85 -16.31
N PRO A 151 30.23 -5.14 -15.08
CA PRO A 151 30.67 -4.09 -14.14
C PRO A 151 31.87 -3.30 -14.69
N LEU A 152 32.74 -3.95 -15.49
CA LEU A 152 33.92 -3.29 -16.05
C LEU A 152 33.55 -2.30 -17.15
N GLN A 153 32.60 -2.65 -18.01
CA GLN A 153 32.06 -1.71 -19.02
C GLN A 153 31.35 -0.53 -18.36
N THR A 154 30.59 -0.81 -17.30
CA THR A 154 29.90 0.23 -16.52
C THR A 154 30.91 1.19 -15.88
N TYR A 155 32.02 0.67 -15.32
CA TYR A 155 33.09 1.50 -14.78
C TYR A 155 33.69 2.44 -15.84
N TYR A 156 34.06 1.91 -17.01
CA TYR A 156 34.68 2.74 -18.05
C TYR A 156 33.72 3.76 -18.64
N LEU A 157 32.44 3.43 -18.76
CA LEU A 157 31.41 4.37 -19.19
C LEU A 157 31.28 5.56 -18.21
N LEU A 158 31.20 5.28 -16.91
CA LEU A 158 31.14 6.31 -15.88
C LEU A 158 32.42 7.16 -15.86
N LEU A 159 33.58 6.52 -16.04
CA LEU A 159 34.86 7.20 -16.14
C LEU A 159 34.92 8.13 -17.36
N GLU A 160 34.42 7.69 -18.50
CA GLU A 160 34.32 8.49 -19.73
C GLU A 160 33.38 9.69 -19.53
N LYS A 161 32.24 9.48 -18.86
CA LYS A 161 31.19 10.50 -18.74
C LYS A 161 31.42 11.54 -17.65
N GLY A 162 32.12 11.20 -16.57
CA GLY A 162 32.32 12.13 -15.46
C GLY A 162 33.52 11.83 -14.57
N GLY A 163 34.48 11.04 -15.08
CA GLY A 163 35.71 10.71 -14.36
C GLY A 163 35.48 9.85 -13.11
N ILE A 164 36.49 9.87 -12.22
CA ILE A 164 36.48 9.06 -11.00
C ILE A 164 35.40 9.52 -10.01
N LYS A 165 35.07 10.82 -9.99
CA LYS A 165 34.02 11.37 -9.12
C LYS A 165 32.65 10.79 -9.46
N CYS A 166 32.30 10.73 -10.74
CA CYS A 166 31.07 10.10 -11.21
C CYS A 166 30.97 8.63 -10.78
N VAL A 167 32.07 7.86 -10.93
CA VAL A 167 32.12 6.47 -10.46
C VAL A 167 31.87 6.40 -8.95
N ALA A 168 32.52 7.25 -8.15
CA ALA A 168 32.40 7.26 -6.71
C ALA A 168 30.98 7.61 -6.25
N ASP A 169 30.35 8.62 -6.86
CA ASP A 169 29.01 9.04 -6.52
C ASP A 169 27.96 8.01 -6.91
N VAL A 170 28.01 7.46 -8.13
CA VAL A 170 27.07 6.41 -8.57
C VAL A 170 27.18 5.15 -7.69
N CYS A 171 28.39 4.83 -7.22
CA CYS A 171 28.61 3.68 -6.34
C CYS A 171 28.44 4.02 -4.84
N ALA A 172 28.10 5.26 -4.49
CA ALA A 172 28.00 5.69 -3.10
C ALA A 172 26.73 5.10 -2.44
N PRO A 173 26.81 4.66 -1.16
CA PRO A 173 25.64 4.19 -0.42
C PRO A 173 24.51 5.21 -0.31
N SER A 174 24.81 6.51 -0.36
CA SER A 174 23.79 7.58 -0.34
C SER A 174 22.92 7.64 -1.59
N ASN A 175 23.34 6.99 -2.69
CA ASN A 175 22.60 6.93 -3.94
C ASN A 175 21.99 5.53 -4.18
N ASP A 176 21.92 4.71 -3.13
CA ASP A 176 21.46 3.33 -3.18
C ASP A 176 19.93 3.22 -3.12
N LEU A 177 19.30 3.46 -4.28
CA LEU A 177 17.84 3.39 -4.44
C LEU A 177 17.25 2.00 -4.17
N TYR A 178 18.07 0.94 -4.18
CA TYR A 178 17.60 -0.39 -3.79
C TYR A 178 17.38 -0.44 -2.27
N SER A 179 18.27 0.14 -1.46
CA SER A 179 18.02 0.24 -0.02
C SER A 179 16.75 1.04 0.29
N ASP A 180 16.47 2.12 -0.44
CA ASP A 180 15.22 2.88 -0.29
C ASP A 180 13.98 2.04 -0.59
N LEU A 181 14.01 1.21 -1.65
CA LEU A 181 12.93 0.26 -1.95
C LEU A 181 12.72 -0.77 -0.84
N MET A 182 13.82 -1.30 -0.28
CA MET A 182 13.80 -2.29 0.80
C MET A 182 13.26 -1.71 2.11
N ASP A 183 13.69 -0.51 2.49
CA ASP A 183 13.22 0.19 3.68
C ASP A 183 11.74 0.52 3.56
N CYS A 184 11.30 0.96 2.38
CA CYS A 184 9.87 1.13 2.08
C CYS A 184 9.10 -0.19 2.23
N PHE A 185 9.66 -1.29 1.74
CA PHE A 185 9.04 -2.62 1.84
C PHE A 185 8.88 -3.06 3.30
N TYR A 186 9.90 -2.83 4.13
CA TYR A 186 9.82 -3.12 5.56
C TYR A 186 8.77 -2.30 6.29
N ASP A 187 8.67 -1.01 5.98
CA ASP A 187 7.62 -0.17 6.57
C ASP A 187 6.22 -0.58 6.12
N MET A 188 6.06 -0.97 4.86
CA MET A 188 4.80 -1.51 4.36
C MET A 188 4.45 -2.87 4.99
N CYS A 189 5.44 -3.74 5.21
CA CYS A 189 5.27 -4.98 5.98
C CYS A 189 4.82 -4.69 7.41
N ASN A 190 5.49 -3.77 8.11
CA ASN A 190 5.16 -3.39 9.48
C ASN A 190 3.74 -2.82 9.59
N LYS A 191 3.35 -1.99 8.62
CA LYS A 191 2.00 -1.46 8.52
C LYS A 191 0.99 -2.56 8.21
N TYR A 192 1.27 -3.40 7.22
CA TYR A 192 0.40 -4.50 6.81
C TYR A 192 0.13 -5.42 7.99
N LEU A 193 1.18 -5.83 8.71
CA LEU A 193 1.12 -6.70 9.89
C LEU A 193 0.52 -6.04 11.14
N GLY A 194 0.32 -4.71 11.15
CA GLY A 194 -0.21 -3.99 12.31
C GLY A 194 0.79 -3.86 13.46
N ILE A 195 2.09 -3.99 13.18
CA ILE A 195 3.17 -3.84 14.17
C ILE A 195 3.39 -2.36 14.48
N SER A 196 3.25 -1.48 13.48
CA SER A 196 3.35 -0.03 13.66
C SER A 196 2.00 0.57 14.07
N ASN A 197 1.95 1.26 15.20
CA ASN A 197 0.78 2.05 15.65
C ASN A 197 0.54 3.34 14.84
N ASN A 198 1.23 3.52 13.72
CA ASN A 198 1.18 4.75 12.94
C ASN A 198 0.01 4.69 11.95
N GLU A 199 -0.93 5.64 12.03
CA GLU A 199 -2.09 5.75 11.12
C GLU A 199 -1.71 6.14 9.68
N GLN A 200 -0.42 6.30 9.36
CA GLN A 200 0.06 6.71 8.03
C GLN A 200 -0.46 5.77 6.95
N SER A 201 -1.02 6.32 5.87
CA SER A 201 -1.47 5.51 4.72
C SER A 201 -0.29 4.92 3.95
N TYR A 202 -0.53 3.90 3.10
CA TYR A 202 0.53 3.34 2.25
C TYR A 202 1.10 4.40 1.28
N ALA A 203 0.26 5.26 0.71
CA ALA A 203 0.68 6.41 -0.08
C ALA A 203 1.61 7.37 0.68
N SER A 204 1.35 7.60 1.98
CA SER A 204 2.25 8.40 2.82
C SER A 204 3.60 7.73 3.04
N LEU A 205 3.63 6.39 3.16
CA LEU A 205 4.88 5.64 3.26
C LEU A 205 5.71 5.74 1.98
N LEU A 206 5.08 5.61 0.80
CA LEU A 206 5.74 5.80 -0.50
C LEU A 206 6.41 7.17 -0.58
N LYS A 207 5.65 8.23 -0.32
CA LYS A 207 6.16 9.61 -0.39
C LYS A 207 7.30 9.87 0.59
N ARG A 208 7.24 9.29 1.80
CA ARG A 208 8.32 9.42 2.80
C ARG A 208 9.64 8.85 2.28
N HIS A 209 9.57 7.75 1.55
CA HIS A 209 10.72 7.09 0.93
C HIS A 209 11.05 7.64 -0.46
N GLY A 210 10.45 8.78 -0.84
CA GLY A 210 10.75 9.44 -2.10
C GLY A 210 10.13 8.77 -3.33
N PHE A 211 9.10 7.94 -3.19
CA PHE A 211 8.41 7.30 -4.31
C PHE A 211 7.08 7.97 -4.65
N SER A 212 6.71 7.92 -5.93
CA SER A 212 5.43 8.37 -6.43
C SER A 212 4.29 7.48 -5.94
N ASP A 213 3.10 8.07 -5.86
CA ASP A 213 1.84 7.38 -5.58
C ASP A 213 1.14 7.08 -6.91
N SER A 214 1.71 6.16 -7.70
CA SER A 214 1.23 5.78 -9.02
C SER A 214 1.33 4.28 -9.26
N GLU A 215 0.55 3.77 -10.22
CA GLU A 215 0.58 2.35 -10.62
C GLU A 215 1.98 1.89 -11.06
N PHE A 216 2.73 2.80 -11.67
CA PHE A 216 4.16 2.64 -11.95
C PHE A 216 4.94 3.41 -10.89
N LEU A 217 5.50 2.69 -9.93
CA LEU A 217 6.25 3.29 -8.82
C LEU A 217 7.58 3.84 -9.33
N GLU A 218 7.74 5.15 -9.23
CA GLU A 218 8.93 5.87 -9.68
C GLU A 218 9.52 6.69 -8.51
N PRO A 219 10.86 6.76 -8.39
CA PRO A 219 11.49 7.65 -7.45
C PRO A 219 11.26 9.11 -7.88
N THR A 220 11.17 9.98 -6.90
CA THR A 220 10.95 11.43 -7.07
C THR A 220 12.21 12.18 -6.68
N ASN A 221 12.47 13.30 -7.37
CA ASN A 221 13.60 14.20 -7.07
C ASN A 221 14.99 13.51 -7.10
N LEU A 222 15.23 12.65 -8.09
CA LEU A 222 16.52 12.00 -8.27
C LEU A 222 17.59 13.00 -8.73
N ASN A 223 18.77 12.94 -8.12
CA ASN A 223 19.97 13.53 -8.70
C ASN A 223 20.47 12.71 -9.91
N ALA A 224 21.46 13.22 -10.65
CA ALA A 224 21.97 12.55 -11.85
C ALA A 224 22.49 11.13 -11.58
N ALA A 225 23.24 10.93 -10.49
CA ALA A 225 23.77 9.64 -10.09
C ALA A 225 22.65 8.63 -9.74
N GLN A 226 21.66 9.04 -8.96
CA GLN A 226 20.50 8.23 -8.62
C GLN A 226 19.67 7.88 -9.85
N ASN A 227 19.50 8.81 -10.80
CA ASN A 227 18.80 8.55 -12.06
C ASN A 227 19.53 7.49 -12.88
N PHE A 228 20.87 7.52 -12.92
CA PHE A 228 21.68 6.46 -13.50
C PHE A 228 21.54 5.13 -12.78
N VAL A 229 21.59 5.12 -11.44
CA VAL A 229 21.36 3.90 -10.65
C VAL A 229 20.00 3.28 -11.00
N TRP A 230 18.94 4.10 -11.02
CA TRP A 230 17.59 3.63 -11.33
C TRP A 230 17.47 3.07 -12.75
N LYS A 231 17.81 3.87 -13.76
CA LYS A 231 17.50 3.58 -15.16
C LYS A 231 18.59 2.79 -15.88
N TYR A 232 19.83 2.79 -15.38
CA TYR A 232 20.97 2.17 -16.05
C TYR A 232 21.54 0.95 -15.32
N LEU A 233 21.36 0.86 -14.00
CA LEU A 233 21.78 -0.30 -13.20
C LEU A 233 20.60 -1.20 -12.83
N LEU A 234 19.62 -0.67 -12.09
CA LEU A 234 18.55 -1.47 -11.48
C LEU A 234 17.49 -1.92 -12.50
N LEU A 235 17.11 -1.06 -13.44
CA LEU A 235 15.94 -1.30 -14.31
C LEU A 235 16.25 -1.09 -15.79
N HIS A 236 17.50 -1.28 -16.20
CA HIS A 236 17.99 -0.97 -17.54
C HIS A 236 17.31 -1.73 -18.70
N GLU A 237 16.61 -2.83 -18.40
CA GLU A 237 15.80 -3.58 -19.38
C GLU A 237 14.38 -3.00 -19.54
N TYR A 238 13.92 -2.19 -18.59
CA TYR A 238 12.59 -1.55 -18.59
C TYR A 238 12.62 -0.13 -19.15
N PHE A 239 13.80 0.39 -19.50
CA PHE A 239 13.99 1.72 -20.10
C PHE A 239 14.52 1.61 -21.53
N GLY A 240 13.99 2.47 -22.41
CA GLY A 240 14.33 2.49 -23.82
C GLY A 240 15.75 2.98 -24.09
N VAL A 241 16.15 2.98 -25.36
CA VAL A 241 17.43 3.57 -25.77
C VAL A 241 17.44 5.07 -25.50
N ASN A 242 16.32 5.75 -25.73
CA ASN A 242 16.21 7.20 -25.52
C ASN A 242 16.35 7.58 -24.04
N ASP A 243 15.67 6.86 -23.15
CA ASP A 243 15.78 7.10 -21.69
C ASP A 243 17.22 6.92 -21.20
N ARG A 244 17.92 5.91 -21.73
CA ARG A 244 19.32 5.65 -21.38
C ARG A 244 20.24 6.73 -21.94
N ALA A 245 19.98 7.25 -23.13
CA ALA A 245 20.76 8.36 -23.69
C ALA A 245 20.59 9.64 -22.86
N GLU A 246 19.35 9.97 -22.46
CA GLU A 246 19.05 11.12 -21.60
C GLU A 246 19.79 11.02 -20.26
N VAL A 247 19.79 9.84 -19.64
CA VAL A 247 20.50 9.60 -18.37
C VAL A 247 22.02 9.80 -18.50
N LEU A 248 22.60 9.35 -19.61
CA LEU A 248 24.04 9.51 -19.86
C LEU A 248 24.39 10.98 -20.10
N GLU A 249 23.55 11.70 -20.83
CA GLU A 249 23.72 13.13 -21.06
C GLU A 249 23.59 13.93 -19.75
N LEU A 250 22.63 13.59 -18.89
CA LEU A 250 22.47 14.23 -17.58
C LEU A 250 23.69 14.03 -16.69
N ILE A 251 24.26 12.82 -16.66
CA ILE A 251 25.51 12.57 -15.91
C ILE A 251 26.65 13.39 -16.51
N GLU A 252 26.82 13.39 -17.83
CA GLU A 252 27.90 14.12 -18.48
C GLU A 252 27.82 15.62 -18.19
N GLN A 253 26.63 16.21 -18.29
CA GLN A 253 26.40 17.62 -17.98
C GLN A 253 26.73 17.97 -16.51
N GLU A 254 26.29 17.16 -15.56
CA GLU A 254 26.53 17.38 -14.12
C GLU A 254 28.04 17.41 -13.81
N TYR A 255 28.78 16.42 -14.32
CA TYR A 255 30.20 16.25 -13.97
C TYR A 255 31.16 17.04 -14.87
N GLU A 256 30.78 17.41 -16.10
CA GLU A 256 31.52 18.39 -16.90
C GLU A 256 31.42 19.78 -16.29
N ALA A 257 30.22 20.20 -15.85
CA ALA A 257 30.00 21.52 -15.25
C ALA A 257 30.83 21.71 -13.96
N GLU A 258 30.97 20.67 -13.14
CA GLU A 258 31.81 20.72 -11.94
C GLU A 258 33.31 20.70 -12.23
N SER A 259 33.74 20.13 -13.36
CA SER A 259 35.16 20.12 -13.77
C SER A 259 35.66 21.49 -14.29
N ALA A 260 34.73 22.39 -14.62
CA ALA A 260 34.99 23.73 -15.12
C ALA A 260 35.02 24.83 -14.03
N VAL A 261 34.76 24.48 -12.76
CA VAL A 261 34.76 25.37 -11.58
C VAL A 261 36.01 25.14 -10.75
#